data_AF-A0A8S9M4T0-F1
#
_entry.id   AF-A0A8S9M4T0-F1
#
_cell.length_a   1.000
_cell.length_b   1.000
_cell.length_c   1.000
_cell.angle_alpha   90.00
_cell.angle_beta   90.00
_cell.angle_gamma   90.00
#
_symmetry.space_group_name_H-M   'P 1'
#
loop_
_entity.id
_entity.type
_entity.pdbx_description
1 polymer ?
#
loop_
_entity_poly.entity_id
_entity_poly.type
_entity_poly.pdbx_seq_one_letter_code
_entity_poly.pdbx_strand_id
1 'polypeptide(L)' 'MPDGMEYQAGDMPNYTSSDASVRIQKECEVLLKITTVSFVANEIFCLGSIKGKILGLLDDRA' A
#
# COMPACT_ATOMS: atom_id res chain seq x y z
N MET A 1 4.85 -3.05 -5.23
CA MET A 1 5.36 -2.48 -3.97
C MET A 1 6.72 -1.85 -4.20
N PRO A 2 7.18 -0.94 -3.32
CA PRO A 2 8.55 -0.42 -3.31
C PRO A 2 9.55 -1.56 -3.05
N ASP A 3 10.80 -1.37 -3.45
CA ASP A 3 11.87 -2.32 -3.18
C ASP A 3 12.24 -2.25 -1.67
N GLY A 4 12.58 -3.38 -1.05
CA GLY A 4 12.88 -3.43 0.40
C GLY A 4 11.67 -3.47 1.33
N MET A 5 10.49 -3.84 0.81
CA MET A 5 9.30 -4.15 1.62
C MET A 5 9.13 -5.66 1.76
N GLU A 6 8.99 -6.13 2.98
CA GLU A 6 8.84 -7.54 3.32
C GLU A 6 7.42 -7.84 3.81
N TYR A 7 6.84 -8.92 3.30
CA TYR A 7 5.51 -9.37 3.70
C TYR A 7 5.58 -10.28 4.93
N GLN A 8 4.72 -10.01 5.90
CA GLN A 8 4.54 -10.83 7.10
C GLN A 8 3.09 -11.34 7.17
N ALA A 9 2.92 -12.65 7.32
CA ALA A 9 1.62 -13.33 7.20
C ALA A 9 0.88 -13.57 8.53
N GLY A 10 1.35 -13.00 9.65
CA GLY A 10 0.76 -13.24 10.99
C GLY A 10 -0.71 -12.78 11.11
N ASP A 11 -1.26 -12.81 12.34
CA ASP A 11 -2.68 -12.52 12.60
C ASP A 11 -3.18 -11.22 11.96
N MET A 12 -2.32 -10.20 11.90
CA MET A 12 -2.53 -8.99 11.11
C MET A 12 -1.44 -8.89 10.03
N PRO A 13 -1.72 -9.33 8.79
CA PRO A 13 -0.73 -9.34 7.73
C PRO A 13 -0.34 -7.91 7.35
N ASN A 14 0.94 -7.71 7.06
CA ASN A 14 1.48 -6.39 6.79
C ASN A 14 2.68 -6.45 5.84
N TYR A 15 2.98 -5.30 5.24
CA TYR A 15 4.24 -5.05 4.54
C TYR A 15 5.06 -4.07 5.38
N THR A 16 6.27 -4.46 5.75
CA THR A 16 7.17 -3.63 6.56
C THR A 16 8.45 -3.35 5.78
N SER A 17 8.94 -2.12 5.81
CA SER A 17 10.24 -1.78 5.22
C SER A 17 11.36 -2.51 5.96
N SER A 18 12.47 -2.84 5.29
CA SER A 18 13.59 -3.55 5.92
C SER A 18 14.20 -2.83 7.13
N ASP A 19 14.03 -1.50 7.23
CA ASP A 19 14.43 -0.69 8.39
C ASP A 19 13.33 -0.51 9.45
N ALA A 20 12.18 -1.15 9.25
CA ALA A 20 10.97 -1.09 10.08
C ALA A 20 10.36 0.31 10.29
N SER A 21 10.79 1.31 9.52
CA SER A 21 10.29 2.69 9.61
C SER A 21 8.91 2.89 8.98
N VAL A 22 8.49 2.00 8.08
CA VAL A 22 7.20 2.06 7.39
C VAL A 22 6.53 0.71 7.50
N ARG A 23 5.29 0.70 8.00
CA ARG A 23 4.45 -0.49 8.07
C ARG A 23 3.08 -0.22 7.47
N ILE A 24 2.73 -0.98 6.44
CA ILE A 24 1.42 -0.91 5.78
C ILE A 24 0.63 -2.14 6.21
N GLN A 25 -0.49 -1.90 6.89
CA GLN A 25 -1.42 -2.93 7.33
C GLN A 25 -2.86 -2.45 7.15
N LYS A 26 -3.81 -3.29 7.56
CA LYS A 26 -5.23 -2.93 7.59
C LYS A 26 -5.39 -1.59 8.37
N GLU A 27 -6.27 -0.72 7.87
CA GLU A 27 -6.60 0.60 8.47
C GLU A 27 -5.56 1.71 8.28
N CYS A 28 -4.42 1.45 7.62
CA CYS A 28 -3.51 2.52 7.19
C CYS A 28 -4.10 3.35 6.04
N GLU A 29 -3.94 4.67 6.11
CA GLU A 29 -4.20 5.56 4.97
C GLU A 29 -2.96 5.64 4.06
N VAL A 30 -3.14 5.37 2.78
CA VAL A 30 -2.05 5.38 1.79
C VAL A 30 -2.36 6.29 0.61
N LEU A 31 -1.33 7.03 0.19
CA LEU A 31 -1.29 7.72 -1.09
C LEU A 31 -0.74 6.76 -2.15
N LEU A 32 -1.56 6.46 -3.15
CA LEU A 32 -1.21 5.58 -4.26
C LEU A 32 -1.43 6.25 -5.61
N LYS A 33 -0.74 5.74 -6.63
CA LYS A 33 -0.98 6.07 -8.03
C LYS A 33 -1.81 4.95 -8.67
N ILE A 34 -2.97 5.29 -9.23
CA ILE A 34 -3.76 4.35 -10.04
C ILE A 34 -2.99 4.04 -11.34
N THR A 35 -2.78 2.77 -11.64
CA THR A 35 -2.08 2.30 -12.84
C THR A 35 -3.03 1.63 -13.84
N THR A 36 -4.12 1.06 -13.35
CA THR A 36 -5.11 0.37 -14.18
C THR A 36 -6.51 0.64 -13.64
N VAL A 37 -7.46 0.85 -14.52
CA VAL A 37 -8.89 0.94 -14.21
C VAL A 37 -9.62 -0.12 -15.02
N SER A 38 -10.52 -0.85 -14.39
CA SER A 38 -11.41 -1.81 -15.02
C SER A 38 -12.85 -1.51 -14.62
N PHE A 39 -13.78 -1.65 -15.56
CA PHE A 39 -15.20 -1.49 -15.32
C PHE A 39 -15.92 -2.81 -15.62
N VAL A 40 -16.54 -3.41 -14.60
CA VAL A 40 -17.21 -4.71 -14.68
C VAL A 40 -18.49 -4.64 -13.88
N ALA A 41 -19.60 -5.11 -14.46
CA ALA A 41 -20.87 -5.26 -13.76
C ALA A 41 -21.34 -4.01 -12.97
N ASN A 42 -21.13 -2.81 -13.53
CA ASN A 42 -21.44 -1.53 -12.89
C ASN A 42 -20.54 -1.14 -11.70
N GLU A 43 -19.39 -1.80 -11.54
CA GLU A 43 -18.37 -1.51 -10.54
C GLU A 43 -17.06 -1.08 -11.21
N ILE A 44 -16.35 -0.14 -10.57
CA ILE A 44 -15.02 0.31 -10.99
C ILE A 44 -13.99 -0.33 -10.06
N PHE A 45 -13.05 -1.06 -10.65
CA PHE A 45 -11.90 -1.63 -9.97
C PHE A 45 -10.64 -0.89 -10.40
N CYS A 46 -9.76 -0.62 -9.45
CA CYS A 46 -8.49 0.05 -9.70
C CYS A 46 -7.33 -0.81 -9.20
N LEU A 47 -6.26 -0.90 -9.98
CA LEU A 47 -4.96 -1.34 -9.49
C LEU A 47 -4.12 -0.10 -9.18
N GLY A 48 -3.57 -0.06 -7.97
CA GLY A 48 -2.73 1.01 -7.47
C GLY A 48 -1.29 0.56 -7.26
N SER A 49 -0.35 1.47 -7.51
CA SER A 49 1.05 1.33 -7.12
C SER A 49 1.43 2.43 -6.14
N ILE A 50 2.18 2.06 -5.11
CA ILE A 50 2.85 2.99 -4.20
C ILE A 50 4.35 3.14 -4.52
N LYS A 51 4.83 2.56 -5.63
CA LYS A 51 6.21 2.73 -6.09
C LYS A 51 6.35 4.10 -6.77
N GLY A 52 7.13 5.01 -6.20
CA GLY A 52 7.36 6.35 -6.76
C GLY A 52 7.86 7.35 -5.72
N LYS A 53 8.07 8.60 -6.15
CA LYS A 53 8.35 9.72 -5.23
C LYS A 53 7.03 10.22 -4.65
N ILE A 54 6.97 10.46 -3.34
CA ILE A 54 5.81 11.05 -2.64
C ILE A 54 4.56 10.14 -2.75
N LEU A 55 4.73 8.83 -2.55
CA LEU A 55 3.67 7.82 -2.40
C LEU A 55 3.97 6.97 -1.15
N GLY A 56 2.96 6.31 -0.56
CA GLY A 56 3.14 5.56 0.69
C GLY A 56 2.14 5.98 1.76
N LEU A 57 2.49 5.85 3.04
CA LEU A 57 1.62 6.24 4.15
C LEU A 57 1.35 7.76 4.13
N LEU A 58 0.10 8.16 4.39
CA LEU A 58 -0.31 9.57 4.43
C LEU A 58 -0.06 10.24 5.78
N ASP A 59 0.03 9.47 6.86
CA ASP A 59 0.49 9.95 8.16
C ASP A 59 0.93 8.72 8.99
N ASP A 60 2.08 8.80 9.66
CA ASP A 60 2.49 7.87 10.72
C ASP A 60 2.71 8.67 12.02
N ARG A 61 1.84 9.65 12.26
CA ARG A 61 1.72 10.29 13.58
C ARG A 61 0.76 9.49 14.44
N ALA A 62 1.25 8.36 14.96
CA ALA A 62 0.73 7.75 16.19
C ALA A 62 1.74 7.97 17.33
#